data_AF-A0A847I7B8-F1
#
_entry.id   AF-A0A847I7B8-F1
#
_cell.length_a   1.000
_cell.length_b   1.000
_cell.length_c   1.000
_cell.angle_alpha   90.00
_cell.angle_beta   90.00
_cell.angle_gamma   90.00
#
_symmetry.space_group_name_H-M   'P 1'
#
loop_
_entity.id
_entity.type
_entity.pdbx_description
1 polymer ?
#
loop_
_entity_poly.entity_id
_entity_poly.type
_entity_poly.pdbx_seq_one_letter_code
_entity_poly.pdbx_strand_id
1 'polypeptide(L)'
;NFSGARGAVILYELSARDKQAEIQELLDRLTYWRLQMAILDGAFELPRGWTLQDLVWEWLPQKMPWINPLQEVKADVEAINNCLTSPQRVLKRQKIDFDDVVTEVREAREKINSLPPAPGAKPKQKEAE
;
A
#
# COMPACT_ATOMS: atom_id res chain seq x y z
N ASN A 1 5.87 -5.76 26.58
CA ASN A 1 4.43 -5.41 26.61
C ASN A 1 4.03 -4.70 25.32
N PHE A 2 2.94 -5.12 24.68
CA PHE A 2 2.47 -4.57 23.39
C PHE A 2 2.09 -3.10 23.47
N SER A 3 1.39 -2.69 24.53
CA SER A 3 0.94 -1.30 24.73
C SER A 3 2.10 -0.29 24.78
N GLY A 4 3.18 -0.61 25.50
CA GLY A 4 4.36 0.25 25.59
C GLY A 4 5.09 0.41 24.25
N ALA A 5 5.28 -0.71 23.52
CA ALA A 5 5.87 -0.67 22.20
C ALA A 5 5.01 0.12 21.20
N ARG A 6 3.68 -0.05 21.25
CA ARG A 6 2.75 0.69 20.39
C ARG A 6 2.75 2.19 20.67
N GLY A 7 2.78 2.58 21.95
CA GLY A 7 2.91 3.98 22.34
C GLY A 7 4.18 4.64 21.80
N ALA A 8 5.32 3.93 21.86
CA ALA A 8 6.59 4.43 21.33
C ALA A 8 6.54 4.66 19.81
N VAL A 9 5.94 3.73 19.04
CA VAL A 9 5.76 3.90 17.59
C VAL A 9 4.84 5.08 17.27
N ILE A 10 3.74 5.24 18.00
CA ILE A 10 2.83 6.38 17.81
C ILE A 10 3.57 7.71 18.05
N LEU A 11 4.36 7.79 19.12
CA LEU A 11 5.12 9.00 19.42
C LEU A 11 6.15 9.30 18.32
N TYR A 12 6.83 8.28 17.82
CA TYR A 12 7.74 8.41 16.69
C TYR A 12 7.00 8.90 15.43
N GLU A 13 5.88 8.28 15.06
CA GLU A 13 5.05 8.68 13.92
C GLU A 13 4.63 10.15 14.00
N LEU A 14 4.20 10.59 15.19
CA LEU A 14 3.84 11.99 15.43
C LEU A 14 5.05 12.93 15.28
N SER A 15 6.20 12.55 15.86
CA SER A 15 7.43 13.35 15.75
C SER A 15 7.98 13.44 14.33
N ALA A 16 7.82 12.37 13.53
CA ALA A 16 8.32 12.29 12.17
C ALA A 16 7.39 12.95 11.15
N ARG A 17 6.13 13.23 11.52
CA ARG A 17 5.10 13.75 10.61
C ARG A 17 5.51 15.01 9.88
N ASP A 18 5.99 16.01 10.62
CA ASP A 18 6.37 17.30 10.05
C ASP A 18 7.58 17.13 9.12
N LYS A 19 8.53 16.28 9.53
CA LYS A 19 9.70 16.00 8.69
C LYS A 19 9.34 15.24 7.41
N GLN A 20 8.40 14.31 7.50
CA GLN A 20 7.89 13.60 6.32
C GLN A 20 7.18 14.57 5.37
N ALA A 21 6.40 15.52 5.88
CA ALA A 21 5.73 16.53 5.06
C ALA A 21 6.73 17.43 4.32
N GLU A 22 7.80 17.90 5.00
CA GLU A 22 8.88 18.67 4.36
C GLU A 22 9.58 17.88 3.25
N ILE A 23 9.85 16.60 3.50
CA ILE A 23 10.51 15.72 2.52
C ILE A 23 9.58 15.52 1.31
N GLN A 24 8.29 15.29 1.53
CA GLN A 24 7.31 15.16 0.46
C GLN A 24 7.25 16.43 -0.40
N GLU A 25 7.20 17.61 0.22
CA GLU A 25 7.19 18.87 -0.53
C GLU A 25 8.47 19.06 -1.37
N LEU A 26 9.63 18.68 -0.83
CA LEU A 26 10.89 18.70 -1.57
C LEU A 26 10.85 17.73 -2.76
N LEU A 27 10.36 16.50 -2.55
CA LEU A 27 10.24 15.49 -3.60
C LEU A 27 9.24 15.91 -4.68
N ASP A 28 8.13 16.56 -4.31
CA ASP A 28 7.16 17.11 -5.25
C ASP A 28 7.79 18.20 -6.11
N ARG A 29 8.49 19.17 -5.50
CA ARG A 29 9.19 20.22 -6.24
C ARG A 29 10.26 19.66 -7.17
N LEU A 30 11.05 18.70 -6.69
CA LEU A 30 12.10 18.08 -7.49
C LEU A 30 11.52 17.29 -8.67
N THR A 31 10.44 16.55 -8.44
CA THR A 31 9.82 15.69 -9.45
C THR A 31 9.09 16.52 -10.48
N TYR A 32 8.37 17.55 -10.07
CA TYR A 32 7.78 18.53 -10.98
C TYR A 32 8.84 19.16 -11.89
N TRP A 33 9.93 19.66 -11.30
CA TRP A 33 11.04 20.23 -12.07
C TRP A 33 11.65 19.20 -13.04
N ARG A 34 11.85 17.96 -12.60
CA ARG A 34 12.45 16.91 -13.44
C ARG A 34 11.55 16.50 -14.59
N LEU A 35 10.24 16.38 -14.36
CA LEU A 35 9.24 16.08 -15.39
C LEU A 35 9.17 17.22 -16.42
N GLN A 36 9.22 18.48 -15.97
CA GLN A 36 9.26 19.62 -16.87
C GLN A 36 10.47 19.57 -17.81
N MET A 37 11.66 19.22 -17.29
CA MET A 37 12.84 19.03 -18.13
C MET A 37 12.68 17.86 -19.10
N ALA A 38 12.16 16.72 -18.64
CA ALA A 38 11.96 15.54 -19.49
C ALA A 38 10.99 15.79 -20.65
N ILE A 39 9.98 16.64 -20.45
CA ILE A 39 9.05 17.06 -21.51
C ILE A 39 9.77 17.96 -22.52
N LEU A 40 10.58 18.92 -22.05
CA LEU A 40 11.34 19.82 -22.93
C LEU A 40 12.40 19.06 -23.75
N ASP A 41 13.01 18.04 -23.16
CA ASP A 41 13.99 17.17 -23.82
C ASP A 41 13.32 16.15 -24.78
N GLY A 42 11.99 16.06 -24.79
CA GLY A 42 11.24 15.09 -25.61
C GLY A 42 11.34 13.65 -25.12
N ALA A 43 11.87 13.41 -23.91
CA ALA A 43 11.98 12.08 -23.32
C ALA A 43 10.65 11.58 -22.71
N PHE A 44 9.71 12.50 -22.46
CA PHE A 44 8.41 12.21 -21.88
C PHE A 44 7.31 13.00 -22.60
N GLU A 45 6.32 12.30 -23.15
CA GLU A 45 5.16 12.90 -23.81
C GLU A 45 3.93 12.82 -22.92
N LEU A 46 3.29 13.97 -22.68
CA LEU A 46 2.02 14.03 -21.98
C LEU A 46 0.88 13.61 -22.93
N PRO A 47 -0.17 12.96 -22.42
CA PRO A 47 -1.41 12.75 -23.17
C PRO A 47 -1.97 14.07 -23.70
N ARG A 48 -2.64 14.03 -24.86
CA ARG A 48 -3.18 15.24 -25.49
C ARG A 48 -4.12 16.00 -24.54
N GLY A 49 -3.84 17.28 -24.34
CA GLY A 49 -4.63 18.17 -23.49
C GLY A 49 -4.26 18.11 -22.00
N TRP A 50 -3.30 17.28 -21.61
CA TRP A 50 -2.80 17.23 -20.24
C TRP A 50 -1.69 18.25 -20.03
N THR A 51 -1.69 18.83 -18.84
CA THR A 51 -0.64 19.66 -18.30
C THR A 51 0.10 18.91 -17.20
N LEU A 52 1.25 19.42 -16.77
CA LEU A 52 1.99 18.89 -15.61
C LEU A 52 1.14 18.88 -14.32
N GLN A 53 0.13 19.75 -14.22
CA GLN A 53 -0.75 19.84 -13.05
C GLN A 53 -1.80 18.72 -12.99
N ASP A 54 -2.07 18.08 -14.13
CA ASP A 54 -3.01 16.96 -14.22
C ASP A 54 -2.39 15.62 -13.80
N LEU A 55 -1.05 15.59 -13.68
CA LEU A 55 -0.34 14.44 -13.15
C LEU A 55 -0.49 14.39 -11.62
N VAL A 56 -0.97 13.25 -11.14
CA VAL A 56 -1.10 12.97 -9.70
C VAL A 56 -0.11 11.88 -9.34
N TRP A 57 0.69 12.11 -8.31
CA TRP A 57 1.59 11.12 -7.73
C TRP A 57 1.51 11.17 -6.21
N GLU A 58 1.96 10.10 -5.57
CA GLU A 58 2.02 10.02 -4.10
C GLU A 58 3.34 9.39 -3.68
N TRP A 59 4.01 10.01 -2.70
CA TRP A 59 5.21 9.45 -2.08
C TRP A 59 4.85 8.60 -0.89
N LEU A 60 5.06 7.29 -1.02
CA LEU A 60 4.90 6.34 0.06
C LEU A 60 6.23 6.24 0.85
N PRO A 61 6.31 6.74 2.09
CA PRO A 61 7.49 6.54 2.94
C PRO A 61 7.68 5.07 3.31
N GLN A 62 8.87 4.73 3.81
CA GLN A 62 9.18 3.38 4.29
C GLN A 62 8.13 2.85 5.29
N LYS A 63 7.67 1.62 5.05
CA LYS A 63 6.77 0.90 5.96
C LYS A 63 7.42 0.69 7.33
N MET A 64 6.65 0.99 8.39
CA MET A 64 6.99 0.54 9.74
C MET A 64 6.57 -0.92 9.91
N PRO A 65 7.44 -1.79 10.47
CA PRO A 65 7.08 -3.17 10.74
C PRO A 65 5.97 -3.23 11.80
N TRP A 66 5.11 -4.24 11.68
CA TRP A 66 4.15 -4.56 12.73
C TRP A 66 4.87 -4.88 14.03
N ILE A 67 4.30 -4.40 15.14
CA ILE A 67 4.79 -4.73 16.49
C ILE A 67 4.26 -6.12 16.87
N ASN A 68 2.98 -6.37 16.58
CA ASN A 68 2.36 -7.68 16.71
C ASN A 68 1.47 -7.95 15.49
N PRO A 69 2.02 -8.62 14.45
CA PRO A 69 1.32 -8.88 13.20
C PRO A 69 -0.08 -9.47 13.39
N LEU A 70 -0.23 -10.44 14.30
CA LEU A 70 -1.47 -11.16 14.46
C LEU A 70 -2.57 -10.29 15.09
N GLN A 71 -2.23 -9.52 16.13
CA GLN A 71 -3.21 -8.64 16.78
C GLN A 71 -3.60 -7.46 15.88
N GLU A 72 -2.64 -6.88 15.16
CA GLU A 72 -2.90 -5.76 14.26
C GLU A 72 -3.75 -6.17 13.05
N VAL A 73 -3.43 -7.30 12.40
CA VAL A 73 -4.22 -7.80 11.25
C VAL A 73 -5.63 -8.18 11.68
N LYS A 74 -5.82 -8.80 12.85
CA LYS A 74 -7.16 -9.11 13.37
C LYS A 74 -7.99 -7.84 13.59
N ALA A 75 -7.39 -6.82 14.20
CA ALA A 75 -8.06 -5.55 14.42
C ALA A 75 -8.44 -4.86 13.09
N ASP A 76 -7.57 -4.92 12.08
CA ASP A 76 -7.87 -4.36 10.75
C ASP A 76 -9.00 -5.12 10.05
N VAL A 77 -9.03 -6.46 10.11
CA VAL A 77 -10.12 -7.28 9.54
C VAL A 77 -11.44 -7.00 10.25
N GLU A 78 -11.46 -6.91 11.58
CA GLU A 78 -12.66 -6.55 12.34
C GLU A 78 -13.14 -5.13 12.00
N ALA A 79 -12.23 -4.17 11.84
CA ALA A 79 -12.59 -2.80 11.46
C ALA A 79 -13.19 -2.74 10.04
N ILE A 80 -12.68 -3.54 9.09
CA ILE A 80 -13.24 -3.64 7.73
C ILE A 80 -14.64 -4.26 7.79
N ASN A 81 -14.80 -5.38 8.50
CA ASN A 81 -16.08 -6.08 8.62
C ASN A 81 -17.16 -5.22 9.28
N ASN A 82 -16.78 -4.36 10.23
CA ASN A 82 -17.68 -3.42 10.89
C ASN A 82 -17.84 -2.08 10.13
N CYS A 83 -17.34 -1.96 8.90
CA CYS A 83 -17.38 -0.75 8.08
C CYS A 83 -16.76 0.51 8.74
N LEU A 84 -15.84 0.32 9.69
CA LEU A 84 -15.10 1.42 10.34
C LEU A 84 -13.90 1.88 9.49
N THR A 85 -13.43 1.02 8.59
CA THR A 85 -12.34 1.34 7.65
C THR A 85 -12.53 0.58 6.33
N SER A 86 -11.73 0.92 5.32
CA SER A 86 -11.67 0.21 4.04
C SER A 86 -10.33 -0.50 3.86
N PRO A 87 -10.27 -1.59 3.05
CA PRO A 87 -9.01 -2.26 2.72
C PRO A 87 -7.96 -1.31 2.14
N GLN A 88 -8.36 -0.37 1.29
CA GLN A 88 -7.48 0.64 0.71
C GLN A 88 -6.84 1.52 1.80
N ARG A 89 -7.62 1.96 2.79
CA ARG A 89 -7.11 2.79 3.89
C ARG A 89 -6.16 2.01 4.81
N VAL A 90 -6.42 0.72 5.03
CA VAL A 90 -5.54 -0.17 5.81
C VAL A 90 -4.21 -0.36 5.09
N LEU A 91 -4.22 -0.73 3.81
CA LEU A 91 -2.99 -0.92 3.03
C LEU A 91 -2.21 0.40 2.84
N LYS A 92 -2.92 1.51 2.64
CA LYS A 92 -2.31 2.85 2.58
C LYS A 92 -1.60 3.22 3.89
N ARG A 93 -2.14 2.83 5.06
CA ARG A 93 -1.42 2.97 6.34
C ARG A 93 -0.13 2.14 6.34
N GLN A 94 -0.18 0.94 5.77
CA GLN A 94 0.99 0.06 5.59
C GLN A 94 1.92 0.50 4.45
N LYS A 95 1.61 1.60 3.76
CA LYS A 95 2.39 2.15 2.64
C LYS A 95 2.49 1.18 1.47
N ILE A 96 1.42 0.43 1.24
CA ILE A 96 1.28 -0.53 0.14
C ILE A 96 0.11 -0.08 -0.72
N ASP A 97 0.30 -0.09 -2.04
CA ASP A 97 -0.79 0.19 -2.98
C ASP A 97 -1.78 -0.98 -3.05
N PHE A 98 -3.06 -0.66 -3.09
CA PHE A 98 -4.12 -1.66 -3.16
C PHE A 98 -4.13 -2.38 -4.50
N ASP A 99 -3.92 -1.65 -5.60
CA ASP A 99 -4.02 -2.21 -6.95
C ASP A 99 -2.88 -3.21 -7.22
N ASP A 100 -1.69 -2.94 -6.68
CA ASP A 100 -0.56 -3.88 -6.67
C ASP A 100 -0.93 -5.16 -5.93
N VAL A 101 -1.48 -5.06 -4.71
CA VAL A 101 -1.86 -6.23 -3.91
C VAL A 101 -2.94 -7.05 -4.60
N VAL A 102 -3.93 -6.42 -5.23
CA VAL A 102 -4.96 -7.12 -5.98
C VAL A 102 -4.34 -7.89 -7.16
N THR A 103 -3.41 -7.27 -7.87
CA THR A 103 -2.69 -7.88 -8.99
C THR A 103 -1.86 -9.08 -8.53
N GLU A 104 -1.07 -8.92 -7.46
CA GLU A 104 -0.29 -9.99 -6.86
C GLU A 104 -1.15 -11.17 -6.39
N VAL A 105 -2.28 -10.88 -5.72
CA VAL A 105 -3.20 -11.91 -5.24
C VAL A 105 -3.86 -12.64 -6.41
N ARG A 106 -4.21 -11.94 -7.48
CA ARG A 106 -4.75 -12.55 -8.71
C ARG A 106 -3.73 -13.51 -9.31
N GLU A 107 -2.51 -13.04 -9.55
CA GLU A 107 -1.44 -13.85 -10.13
C GLU A 107 -1.09 -15.07 -9.25
N ALA A 108 -1.05 -14.89 -7.93
CA ALA A 108 -0.83 -15.97 -6.99
C ALA A 108 -1.94 -17.03 -7.09
N ARG A 109 -3.20 -16.61 -7.16
CA ARG A 109 -4.35 -17.53 -7.32
C ARG A 109 -4.30 -18.28 -8.65
N GLU A 110 -3.96 -17.61 -9.74
CA GLU A 110 -3.81 -18.25 -11.05
C GLU A 110 -2.69 -19.30 -11.03
N LYS A 111 -1.54 -18.99 -10.42
CA LYS A 111 -0.44 -19.95 -10.22
C LYS A 111 -0.86 -21.14 -9.35
N ILE A 112 -1.61 -20.91 -8.28
CA ILE A 112 -2.11 -21.99 -7.40
C ILE A 112 -3.06 -22.91 -8.17
N ASN A 113 -3.92 -22.35 -9.02
CA ASN A 113 -4.88 -23.13 -9.80
C ASN A 113 -4.24 -23.92 -10.95
N SER A 114 -3.12 -23.44 -11.51
CA SER A 114 -2.38 -24.16 -12.57
C SER A 114 -1.47 -25.26 -12.03
N LEU A 115 -1.10 -25.21 -10.74
CA LEU A 115 -0.35 -26.26 -10.09
C LEU A 115 -1.23 -27.49 -9.86
N PRO A 116 -0.72 -28.71 -10.11
CA PRO A 116 -1.44 -29.93 -9.75
C PRO A 116 -1.67 -29.96 -8.23
N PRO A 117 -2.78 -30.54 -7.75
CA PRO A 117 -3.07 -30.61 -6.33
C PRO A 117 -1.91 -31.30 -5.61
N ALA A 118 -1.46 -30.69 -4.50
CA ALA A 118 -0.35 -31.23 -3.72
C ALA A 118 -0.60 -32.71 -3.38
N PRO A 119 0.42 -33.59 -3.52
CA PRO A 119 0.26 -35.00 -3.20
C PRO A 119 -0.11 -35.15 -1.73
N GLY A 120 -1.38 -35.48 -1.46
CA GLY A 120 -1.93 -35.66 -0.10
C GLY A 120 -3.00 -34.65 0.34
N ALA A 121 -3.39 -33.68 -0.49
CA ALA A 121 -4.50 -32.78 -0.15
C ALA A 121 -5.84 -33.52 -0.18
N LYS A 122 -6.43 -33.78 1.00
CA LYS A 122 -7.80 -34.29 1.11
C LYS A 122 -8.75 -33.29 0.42
N PRO A 123 -9.66 -33.73 -0.46
CA PRO A 123 -10.62 -32.84 -1.10
C PRO A 123 -11.45 -32.14 -0.01
N LYS A 124 -11.51 -30.80 -0.05
CA LYS A 124 -12.42 -30.02 0.79
C LYS A 124 -13.83 -30.51 0.49
N GLN A 125 -14.46 -31.17 1.46
CA GLN A 125 -15.87 -31.52 1.39
C GLN A 125 -16.63 -30.22 1.15
N LYS A 126 -17.33 -30.15 0.01
CA LYS A 126 -18.34 -29.12 -0.22
C LYS A 126 -19.44 -29.42 0.80
N GLU A 127 -19.51 -28.63 1.86
CA GLU A 127 -20.71 -28.56 2.70
C GLU A 127 -21.84 -28.07 1.78
N ALA A 128 -22.71 -29.01 1.43
CA ALA A 128 -23.98 -28.75 0.80
C ALA A 128 -24.99 -28.60 1.94
N GLU A 129 -25.39 -27.36 2.23
CA GLU A 129 -26.71 -26.98 2.76
C GLU A 129 -26.92 -25.47 2.64
#